data_AF-A0A267DNR9-F1
#
_entry.id   AF-A0A267DNR9-F1
#
_cell.length_a   1.000
_cell.length_b   1.000
_cell.length_c   1.000
_cell.angle_alpha   90.00
_cell.angle_beta   90.00
_cell.angle_gamma   90.00
#
_symmetry.space_group_name_H-M   'P 1'
#
loop_
_entity.id
_entity.type
_entity.pdbx_description
1 polymer ?
#
loop_
_entity_poly.entity_id
_entity_poly.type
_entity_poly.pdbx_seq_one_letter_code
_entity_poly.pdbx_strand_id
1 'polypeptide(L)'
;EEREKAAQLLALAALNKDNKPLTFDTIFKDKKEQKSKNMEVEAKEMLPYCLERLFKGLAGQKAESKLGFSLALTLLLERLTKSQIRTAFATAEKCLLDMKVDTKQEASSKRIGVCLLLLAAIRGAAFAKLRPEQRTRMLDAVVPLLSDRGYADFGACALAGAIEQLPPDEFSSNLFKKLSDKLTSGWDALDANGLLLILCCHQHQKDSVSRAYIKSHYATKHLIGQANFEHFKRICLSTADESHETLSGCRLHPGIERLLDSLLAKSQSLLSEFASTVAIATVANVESSASRKALGLAMLSWIADCPAERFESKPDCLTDCLASDEVCRQLRSHASSRKSLLHSFACRLLSKQLLPGSASDESVLIAVAKRLLGCDCLFDDGLPVECR
;
A
#
# COMPACT_ATOMS: atom_id res chain seq x y z
N GLU A 1 -5.32 10.56 -22.77
CA GLU A 1 -4.74 10.07 -24.05
C GLU A 1 -3.41 9.32 -23.87
N GLU A 2 -2.39 9.89 -23.23
CA GLU A 2 -1.09 9.20 -23.04
C GLU A 2 -1.17 7.97 -22.12
N ARG A 3 -1.97 8.03 -21.05
CA ARG A 3 -2.25 6.86 -20.18
C ARG A 3 -2.97 5.74 -20.93
N GLU A 4 -3.76 6.09 -21.93
CA GLU A 4 -4.48 5.15 -22.79
C GLU A 4 -3.53 4.50 -23.80
N LYS A 5 -2.62 5.27 -24.39
CA LYS A 5 -1.53 4.77 -25.24
C LYS A 5 -0.60 3.84 -24.44
N ALA A 6 -0.27 4.17 -23.19
CA ALA A 6 0.56 3.34 -22.32
C ALA A 6 -0.13 2.01 -21.91
N ALA A 7 -1.42 2.05 -21.59
CA ALA A 7 -2.20 0.84 -21.27
C ALA A 7 -2.32 -0.11 -22.47
N GLN A 8 -2.52 0.45 -23.66
CA GLN A 8 -2.56 -0.31 -24.91
C GLN A 8 -1.18 -0.89 -25.26
N LEU A 9 -0.09 -0.13 -25.08
CA LEU A 9 1.28 -0.61 -25.25
C LEU A 9 1.64 -1.75 -24.28
N LEU A 10 1.20 -1.68 -23.01
CA LEU A 10 1.41 -2.73 -22.02
C LEU A 10 0.60 -4.00 -22.33
N ALA A 11 -0.66 -3.84 -22.76
CA ALA A 11 -1.48 -4.96 -23.21
C ALA A 11 -0.88 -5.62 -24.47
N LEU A 12 -0.35 -4.82 -25.40
CA LEU A 12 0.32 -5.30 -26.62
C LEU A 12 1.69 -5.95 -26.33
N ALA A 13 2.46 -5.42 -25.38
CA ALA A 13 3.73 -6.01 -24.96
C ALA A 13 3.52 -7.38 -24.27
N ALA A 14 2.45 -7.53 -23.49
CA ALA A 14 2.07 -8.81 -22.89
C ALA A 14 1.61 -9.87 -23.91
N LEU A 15 1.22 -9.45 -25.13
CA LEU A 15 0.75 -10.30 -26.21
C LEU A 15 1.85 -10.77 -27.17
N ASN A 16 3.07 -10.25 -27.05
CA ASN A 16 4.14 -10.51 -27.99
C ASN A 16 4.94 -11.77 -27.60
N LYS A 17 4.76 -12.87 -28.36
CA LYS A 17 5.51 -14.11 -28.16
C LYS A 17 6.99 -14.03 -28.59
N ASP A 18 7.36 -13.03 -29.42
CA ASP A 18 8.62 -13.05 -30.17
C ASP A 18 9.56 -11.86 -29.88
N ASN A 19 9.32 -11.07 -28.82
CA ASN A 19 10.19 -9.95 -28.41
C ASN A 19 10.51 -8.91 -29.52
N LYS A 20 9.67 -8.78 -30.56
CA LYS A 20 9.86 -7.75 -31.60
C LYS A 20 9.26 -6.39 -31.19
N PRO A 21 9.93 -5.25 -31.42
CA PRO A 21 9.37 -3.95 -31.11
C PRO A 21 8.20 -3.65 -32.08
N LEU A 22 7.00 -3.47 -31.54
CA LEU A 22 5.83 -2.97 -32.29
C LEU A 22 5.70 -1.48 -32.03
N THR A 23 5.68 -0.67 -33.10
CA THR A 23 5.48 0.79 -33.03
C THR A 23 4.06 1.18 -33.43
N PHE A 24 3.59 2.32 -32.92
CA PHE A 24 2.24 2.87 -33.11
C PHE A 24 1.86 3.00 -34.61
N ASP A 25 2.85 3.27 -35.47
CA ASP A 25 2.66 3.49 -36.91
C ASP A 25 2.39 2.22 -37.73
N THR A 26 2.72 1.03 -37.21
CA THR A 26 2.52 -0.22 -37.96
C THR A 26 1.07 -0.71 -37.94
N ILE A 27 0.24 -0.20 -37.02
CA ILE A 27 -1.13 -0.71 -36.79
C ILE A 27 -2.21 0.19 -37.45
N PHE A 28 -1.96 1.49 -37.60
CA PHE A 28 -3.00 2.46 -37.96
C PHE A 28 -2.85 3.13 -39.34
N LYS A 29 -2.26 2.44 -40.33
CA LYS A 29 -2.45 2.82 -41.74
C LYS A 29 -3.61 2.07 -42.40
N ASP A 30 -4.62 2.90 -42.70
CA ASP A 30 -5.65 2.81 -43.72
C ASP A 30 -6.85 1.85 -43.63
N LYS A 31 -7.98 2.47 -43.99
CA LYS A 31 -9.31 1.99 -44.39
C LYS A 31 -10.40 1.97 -43.31
N LYS A 32 -10.95 3.17 -43.08
CA LYS A 32 -12.18 3.45 -42.30
C LYS A 32 -13.41 2.86 -43.01
N GLU A 33 -14.36 2.39 -42.20
CA GLU A 33 -15.74 1.98 -42.47
C GLU A 33 -16.04 0.49 -42.71
N GLN A 34 -15.16 -0.32 -43.31
CA GLN A 34 -15.37 -1.79 -43.37
C GLN A 34 -14.59 -2.57 -42.30
N LYS A 35 -13.53 -1.98 -41.71
CA LYS A 35 -12.74 -2.57 -40.62
C LYS A 35 -13.43 -2.55 -39.25
N SER A 36 -14.42 -1.67 -38.99
CA SER A 36 -14.98 -1.56 -37.64
C SER A 36 -15.76 -2.80 -37.22
N LYS A 37 -16.52 -3.42 -38.13
CA LYS A 37 -17.23 -4.69 -37.87
C LYS A 37 -16.27 -5.86 -37.70
N ASN A 38 -15.20 -5.96 -38.51
CA ASN A 38 -14.20 -7.02 -38.38
C ASN A 38 -13.33 -6.85 -37.11
N MET A 39 -12.94 -5.62 -36.76
CA MET A 39 -12.24 -5.32 -35.50
C MET A 39 -13.10 -5.62 -34.28
N GLU A 40 -14.41 -5.37 -34.33
CA GLU A 40 -15.30 -5.66 -33.20
C GLU A 40 -15.49 -7.18 -33.00
N VAL A 41 -15.47 -7.95 -34.10
CA VAL A 41 -15.46 -9.42 -34.07
C VAL A 41 -14.12 -9.94 -33.55
N GLU A 42 -12.99 -9.46 -34.08
CA GLU A 42 -11.64 -9.82 -33.60
C GLU A 42 -11.44 -9.43 -32.13
N ALA A 43 -11.92 -8.26 -31.69
CA ALA A 43 -11.83 -7.84 -30.28
C ALA A 43 -12.69 -8.71 -29.35
N LYS A 44 -13.87 -9.17 -29.81
CA LYS A 44 -14.72 -10.11 -29.05
C LYS A 44 -14.07 -11.48 -28.92
N GLU A 45 -13.31 -11.93 -29.92
CA GLU A 45 -12.56 -13.19 -29.89
C GLU A 45 -11.25 -13.08 -29.09
N MET A 46 -10.60 -11.91 -29.09
CA MET A 46 -9.32 -11.68 -28.42
C MET A 46 -9.44 -11.47 -26.91
N LEU A 47 -10.55 -10.89 -26.42
CA LEU A 47 -10.74 -10.62 -24.99
C LEU A 47 -10.62 -11.89 -24.12
N PRO A 48 -11.28 -13.02 -24.43
CA PRO A 48 -11.08 -14.28 -23.70
C PRO A 48 -9.62 -14.74 -23.65
N TYR A 49 -8.91 -14.65 -24.77
CA TYR A 49 -7.49 -15.02 -24.86
C TYR A 49 -6.61 -14.12 -23.97
N CYS A 50 -6.82 -12.80 -24.03
CA CYS A 50 -6.11 -11.84 -23.18
C CYS A 50 -6.34 -12.09 -21.69
N LEU A 51 -7.59 -12.32 -21.30
CA LEU A 51 -7.96 -12.61 -19.91
C LEU A 51 -7.30 -13.90 -19.42
N GLU A 52 -7.34 -14.97 -20.21
CA GLU A 52 -6.67 -16.23 -19.87
C GLU A 52 -5.17 -16.04 -19.65
N ARG A 53 -4.51 -15.28 -20.53
CA ARG A 53 -3.08 -14.94 -20.41
C ARG A 53 -2.78 -14.14 -19.15
N LEU A 54 -3.58 -13.13 -18.85
CA LEU A 54 -3.43 -12.29 -17.66
C LEU A 54 -3.59 -13.12 -16.37
N PHE A 55 -4.64 -13.93 -16.26
CA PHE A 55 -4.87 -14.74 -15.06
C PHE A 55 -3.82 -15.84 -14.86
N LYS A 56 -3.37 -16.51 -15.93
CA LYS A 56 -2.24 -17.45 -15.86
C LYS A 56 -0.94 -16.74 -15.50
N GLY A 57 -0.74 -15.52 -15.99
CA GLY A 57 0.40 -14.67 -15.65
C GLY A 57 0.47 -14.32 -14.17
N LEU A 58 -0.68 -14.06 -13.52
CA LEU A 58 -0.76 -13.86 -12.06
C LEU A 58 -0.34 -15.10 -11.26
N ALA A 59 -0.61 -16.30 -11.78
CA ALA A 59 -0.18 -17.57 -11.20
C ALA A 59 1.27 -17.96 -11.55
N GLY A 60 1.97 -17.19 -12.39
CA GLY A 60 3.33 -17.49 -12.84
C GLY A 60 4.35 -17.48 -11.71
N GLN A 61 5.60 -17.88 -11.95
CA GLN A 61 6.60 -17.95 -10.87
C GLN A 61 7.34 -16.63 -10.61
N LYS A 62 7.56 -15.81 -11.65
CA LYS A 62 8.37 -14.58 -11.59
C LYS A 62 7.60 -13.43 -10.93
N ALA A 63 8.17 -12.85 -9.87
CA ALA A 63 7.51 -11.81 -9.07
C ALA A 63 7.27 -10.52 -9.87
N GLU A 64 8.25 -10.08 -10.64
CA GLU A 64 8.20 -8.85 -11.45
C GLU A 64 7.13 -8.96 -12.53
N SER A 65 7.03 -10.14 -13.17
CA SER A 65 6.01 -10.39 -14.19
C SER A 65 4.60 -10.34 -13.62
N LYS A 66 4.37 -10.85 -12.41
CA LYS A 66 3.04 -10.79 -11.75
C LYS A 66 2.55 -9.35 -11.57
N LEU A 67 3.45 -8.44 -11.20
CA LEU A 67 3.11 -7.02 -11.04
C LEU A 67 2.69 -6.41 -12.37
N GLY A 68 3.43 -6.71 -13.45
CA GLY A 68 3.06 -6.29 -14.81
C GLY A 68 1.69 -6.83 -15.25
N PHE A 69 1.42 -8.11 -15.02
CA PHE A 69 0.12 -8.71 -15.32
C PHE A 69 -1.01 -8.12 -14.47
N SER A 70 -0.78 -7.86 -13.18
CA SER A 70 -1.76 -7.23 -12.29
C SER A 70 -2.09 -5.80 -12.73
N LEU A 71 -1.09 -5.03 -13.13
CA LEU A 71 -1.29 -3.68 -13.68
C LEU A 71 -2.07 -3.72 -14.99
N ALA A 72 -1.68 -4.56 -15.94
CA ALA A 72 -2.38 -4.71 -17.21
C ALA A 72 -3.84 -5.17 -17.02
N LEU A 73 -4.06 -6.10 -16.08
CA LEU A 73 -5.40 -6.56 -15.73
C LEU A 73 -6.23 -5.43 -15.12
N THR A 74 -5.66 -4.62 -14.23
CA THR A 74 -6.34 -3.45 -13.63
C THR A 74 -6.86 -2.51 -14.72
N LEU A 75 -5.99 -2.14 -15.66
CA LEU A 75 -6.31 -1.24 -16.76
C LEU A 75 -7.35 -1.83 -17.73
N LEU A 76 -7.31 -3.15 -17.94
CA LEU A 76 -8.32 -3.84 -18.74
C LEU A 76 -9.69 -3.82 -18.03
N LEU A 77 -9.73 -4.22 -16.76
CA LEU A 77 -10.96 -4.34 -15.96
C LEU A 77 -11.70 -3.00 -15.82
N GLU A 78 -10.97 -1.89 -15.74
CA GLU A 78 -11.54 -0.53 -15.71
C GLU A 78 -12.43 -0.24 -16.93
N ARG A 79 -12.06 -0.79 -18.09
CA ARG A 79 -12.74 -0.56 -19.38
C ARG A 79 -13.85 -1.56 -19.67
N LEU A 80 -13.94 -2.65 -18.91
CA LEU A 80 -14.93 -3.69 -19.17
C LEU A 80 -16.33 -3.28 -18.73
N THR A 81 -17.31 -3.62 -19.56
CA THR A 81 -18.73 -3.56 -19.19
C THR A 81 -19.06 -4.58 -18.11
N LYS A 82 -20.20 -4.39 -17.41
CA LYS A 82 -20.66 -5.31 -16.37
C LYS A 82 -20.82 -6.76 -16.86
N SER A 83 -21.24 -6.97 -18.12
CA SER A 83 -21.32 -8.31 -18.71
C SER A 83 -19.94 -8.92 -18.95
N GLN A 84 -19.01 -8.15 -19.50
CA GLN A 84 -17.63 -8.60 -19.74
C GLN A 84 -16.87 -8.90 -18.45
N ILE A 85 -17.11 -8.16 -17.37
CA ILE A 85 -16.53 -8.43 -16.04
C ILE A 85 -16.97 -9.81 -15.52
N ARG A 86 -18.22 -10.20 -15.77
CA ARG A 86 -18.70 -11.55 -15.38
C ARG A 86 -17.95 -12.63 -16.14
N THR A 87 -17.74 -12.44 -17.44
CA THR A 87 -16.94 -13.36 -18.26
C THR A 87 -15.49 -13.40 -17.77
N ALA A 88 -14.89 -12.25 -17.47
CA ALA A 88 -13.55 -12.17 -16.90
C ALA A 88 -13.44 -12.93 -15.57
N PHE A 89 -14.45 -12.82 -14.70
CA PHE A 89 -14.47 -13.56 -13.45
C PHE A 89 -14.58 -15.07 -13.66
N ALA A 90 -15.44 -15.54 -14.56
CA ALA A 90 -15.52 -16.96 -14.91
C ALA A 90 -14.19 -17.50 -15.47
N THR A 91 -13.48 -16.70 -16.26
CA THR A 91 -12.13 -17.06 -16.73
C THR A 91 -11.13 -17.11 -15.57
N ALA A 92 -11.22 -16.18 -14.61
CA ALA A 92 -10.37 -16.16 -13.42
C ALA A 92 -10.59 -17.39 -12.53
N GLU A 93 -11.85 -17.83 -12.37
CA GLU A 93 -12.19 -19.06 -11.66
C GLU A 93 -11.45 -20.25 -12.25
N LYS A 94 -11.60 -20.47 -13.56
CA LYS A 94 -10.95 -21.57 -14.27
C LYS A 94 -9.42 -21.50 -14.25
N CYS A 95 -8.85 -20.30 -14.44
CA CYS A 95 -7.42 -20.15 -14.72
C CYS A 95 -6.57 -19.90 -13.47
N LEU A 96 -7.17 -19.44 -12.37
CA LEU A 96 -6.44 -19.04 -11.16
C LEU A 96 -7.07 -19.63 -9.90
N LEU A 97 -8.37 -19.42 -9.65
CA LEU A 97 -8.97 -19.83 -8.37
C LEU A 97 -9.06 -21.35 -8.24
N ASP A 98 -9.47 -22.04 -9.30
CA ASP A 98 -9.63 -23.49 -9.36
C ASP A 98 -8.40 -24.19 -9.99
N MET A 99 -7.32 -23.44 -10.20
CA MET A 99 -6.04 -23.98 -10.67
C MET A 99 -5.60 -25.12 -9.74
N LYS A 100 -5.39 -26.30 -10.33
CA LYS A 100 -4.75 -27.43 -9.66
C LYS A 100 -3.29 -27.09 -9.40
N VAL A 101 -2.82 -27.49 -8.22
CA VAL A 101 -1.49 -27.15 -7.75
C VAL A 101 -0.78 -28.44 -7.40
N ASP A 102 0.30 -28.71 -8.10
CA ASP A 102 1.05 -29.96 -7.96
C ASP A 102 2.32 -29.74 -7.12
N THR A 103 2.81 -28.49 -7.05
CA THR A 103 4.02 -28.13 -6.29
C THR A 103 3.79 -27.05 -5.24
N LYS A 104 4.63 -27.01 -4.20
CA LYS A 104 4.63 -25.94 -3.19
C LYS A 104 4.88 -24.55 -3.82
N GLN A 105 5.71 -24.47 -4.85
CA GLN A 105 6.04 -23.22 -5.53
C GLN A 105 4.87 -22.67 -6.35
N GLU A 106 4.10 -23.54 -6.99
CA GLU A 106 2.84 -23.18 -7.64
C GLU A 106 1.79 -22.75 -6.61
N ALA A 107 1.73 -23.42 -5.46
CA ALA A 107 0.82 -23.03 -4.37
C ALA A 107 1.12 -21.60 -3.91
N SER A 108 2.40 -21.30 -3.67
CA SER A 108 2.87 -19.97 -3.32
C SER A 108 2.51 -18.93 -4.38
N SER A 109 2.77 -19.25 -5.65
CA SER A 109 2.49 -18.35 -6.76
C SER A 109 1.00 -18.07 -6.94
N LYS A 110 0.17 -19.10 -6.82
CA LYS A 110 -1.29 -18.98 -6.85
C LYS A 110 -1.79 -18.05 -5.75
N ARG A 111 -1.33 -18.21 -4.49
CA ARG A 111 -1.76 -17.36 -3.36
C ARG A 111 -1.50 -15.88 -3.60
N ILE A 112 -0.30 -15.53 -4.07
CA ILE A 112 0.03 -14.15 -4.44
C ILE A 112 -0.85 -13.68 -5.61
N GLY A 113 -1.03 -14.52 -6.63
CA GLY A 113 -1.87 -14.24 -7.78
C GLY A 113 -3.32 -13.91 -7.40
N VAL A 114 -3.89 -14.63 -6.42
CA VAL A 114 -5.24 -14.38 -5.90
C VAL A 114 -5.34 -13.02 -5.21
N CYS A 115 -4.36 -12.64 -4.37
CA CYS A 115 -4.32 -11.31 -3.78
C CYS A 115 -4.22 -10.20 -4.86
N LEU A 116 -3.37 -10.40 -5.86
CA LEU A 116 -3.19 -9.45 -6.97
C LEU A 116 -4.44 -9.34 -7.85
N LEU A 117 -5.19 -10.43 -8.03
CA LEU A 117 -6.47 -10.43 -8.71
C LEU A 117 -7.48 -9.56 -7.95
N LEU A 118 -7.61 -9.75 -6.64
CA LEU A 118 -8.53 -8.94 -5.82
C LEU A 118 -8.16 -7.46 -5.87
N LEU A 119 -6.87 -7.14 -5.71
CA LEU A 119 -6.37 -5.77 -5.83
C LEU A 119 -6.64 -5.17 -7.21
N ALA A 120 -6.41 -5.92 -8.29
CA ALA A 120 -6.70 -5.46 -9.65
C ALA A 120 -8.19 -5.23 -9.88
N ALA A 121 -9.05 -6.09 -9.34
CA ALA A 121 -10.50 -5.92 -9.44
C ALA A 121 -11.00 -4.69 -8.66
N ILE A 122 -10.45 -4.43 -7.47
CA ILE A 122 -10.75 -3.25 -6.66
C ILE A 122 -10.31 -1.98 -7.38
N ARG A 123 -9.05 -1.92 -7.82
CA ARG A 123 -8.46 -0.74 -8.48
C ARG A 123 -9.07 -0.48 -9.86
N GLY A 124 -9.42 -1.53 -10.60
CA GLY A 124 -10.12 -1.44 -11.88
C GLY A 124 -11.63 -1.23 -11.74
N ALA A 125 -12.14 -0.90 -10.54
CA ALA A 125 -13.56 -0.71 -10.26
C ALA A 125 -14.47 -1.87 -10.72
N ALA A 126 -13.92 -3.07 -10.84
CA ALA A 126 -14.63 -4.27 -11.28
C ALA A 126 -15.24 -5.04 -10.10
N PHE A 127 -14.62 -4.98 -8.93
CA PHE A 127 -15.09 -5.68 -7.73
C PHE A 127 -16.51 -5.27 -7.32
N ALA A 128 -16.81 -3.96 -7.29
CA ALA A 128 -18.15 -3.45 -7.05
C ALA A 128 -19.19 -3.88 -8.11
N LYS A 129 -18.76 -4.18 -9.34
CA LYS A 129 -19.63 -4.58 -10.46
C LYS A 129 -19.96 -6.08 -10.48
N LEU A 130 -19.25 -6.88 -9.70
CA LEU A 130 -19.47 -8.33 -9.57
C LEU A 130 -20.84 -8.65 -8.93
N ARG A 131 -21.28 -9.90 -9.07
CA ARG A 131 -22.40 -10.41 -8.27
C ARG A 131 -21.95 -10.76 -6.85
N PRO A 132 -22.85 -10.77 -5.85
CA PRO A 132 -22.51 -11.10 -4.47
C PRO A 132 -21.80 -12.45 -4.33
N GLU A 133 -22.20 -13.46 -5.10
CA GLU A 133 -21.60 -14.80 -5.06
C GLU A 133 -20.16 -14.78 -5.59
N GLN A 134 -19.91 -13.98 -6.63
CA GLN A 134 -18.59 -13.80 -7.22
C GLN A 134 -17.65 -13.04 -6.28
N ARG A 135 -18.15 -11.99 -5.61
CA ARG A 135 -17.39 -11.30 -4.55
C ARG A 135 -17.05 -12.26 -3.43
N THR A 136 -18.03 -13.04 -2.96
CA THR A 136 -17.83 -14.05 -1.90
C THR A 136 -16.73 -15.03 -2.27
N ARG A 137 -16.76 -15.56 -3.50
CA ARG A 137 -15.74 -16.50 -3.98
C ARG A 137 -14.33 -15.90 -3.98
N MET A 138 -14.17 -14.62 -4.33
CA MET A 138 -12.88 -13.93 -4.24
C MET A 138 -12.41 -13.78 -2.79
N LEU A 139 -13.31 -13.37 -1.90
CA LEU A 139 -13.00 -13.18 -0.49
C LEU A 139 -12.61 -14.50 0.17
N ASP A 140 -13.31 -15.59 -0.17
CA ASP A 140 -13.02 -16.94 0.31
C ASP A 140 -11.62 -17.43 -0.07
N ALA A 141 -11.10 -16.97 -1.20
CA ALA A 141 -9.77 -17.31 -1.66
C ALA A 141 -8.67 -16.49 -0.95
N VAL A 142 -9.00 -15.29 -0.42
CA VAL A 142 -8.03 -14.38 0.20
C VAL A 142 -8.02 -14.46 1.72
N VAL A 143 -9.18 -14.60 2.37
CA VAL A 143 -9.28 -14.64 3.85
C VAL A 143 -8.33 -15.67 4.48
N PRO A 144 -8.22 -16.91 4.00
CA PRO A 144 -7.32 -17.90 4.60
C PRO A 144 -5.85 -17.47 4.61
N LEU A 145 -5.45 -16.56 3.71
CA LEU A 145 -4.08 -16.07 3.60
C LEU A 145 -3.68 -15.16 4.78
N LEU A 146 -4.66 -14.65 5.54
CA LEU A 146 -4.38 -13.89 6.76
C LEU A 146 -3.70 -14.72 7.85
N SER A 147 -3.84 -16.05 7.81
CA SER A 147 -3.21 -16.97 8.76
C SER A 147 -1.88 -17.52 8.26
N ASP A 148 -1.49 -17.22 7.02
CA ASP A 148 -0.23 -17.67 6.43
C ASP A 148 0.78 -16.53 6.46
N ARG A 149 1.80 -16.65 7.34
CA ARG A 149 2.79 -15.59 7.62
C ARG A 149 3.46 -15.04 6.36
N GLY A 150 3.63 -15.86 5.31
CA GLY A 150 4.24 -15.43 4.05
C GLY A 150 3.36 -14.54 3.16
N TYR A 151 2.05 -14.47 3.43
CA TYR A 151 1.07 -13.77 2.59
C TYR A 151 0.10 -12.89 3.37
N ALA A 152 0.19 -12.87 4.70
CA ALA A 152 -0.72 -12.12 5.56
C ALA A 152 -0.82 -10.65 5.17
N ASP A 153 0.31 -9.99 4.89
CA ASP A 153 0.36 -8.58 4.48
C ASP A 153 -0.39 -8.33 3.16
N PHE A 154 -0.13 -9.17 2.16
CA PHE A 154 -0.81 -9.11 0.86
C PHE A 154 -2.32 -9.36 1.00
N GLY A 155 -2.70 -10.36 1.80
CA GLY A 155 -4.10 -10.68 2.07
C GLY A 155 -4.80 -9.54 2.78
N ALA A 156 -4.18 -8.96 3.82
CA ALA A 156 -4.74 -7.84 4.57
C ALA A 156 -4.92 -6.60 3.70
N CYS A 157 -3.95 -6.28 2.83
CA CYS A 157 -4.06 -5.17 1.89
C CYS A 157 -5.21 -5.36 0.88
N ALA A 158 -5.34 -6.57 0.33
CA ALA A 158 -6.41 -6.86 -0.61
C ALA A 158 -7.80 -6.80 0.05
N LEU A 159 -7.93 -7.32 1.27
CA LEU A 159 -9.17 -7.29 2.04
C LEU A 159 -9.52 -5.88 2.53
N ALA A 160 -8.53 -5.07 2.90
CA ALA A 160 -8.73 -3.66 3.22
C ALA A 160 -9.43 -2.92 2.08
N GLY A 161 -8.96 -3.06 0.85
CA GLY A 161 -9.62 -2.46 -0.32
C GLY A 161 -11.02 -3.04 -0.60
N ALA A 162 -11.27 -4.30 -0.26
CA ALA A 162 -12.60 -4.89 -0.39
C ALA A 162 -13.59 -4.30 0.64
N ILE A 163 -13.15 -4.07 1.88
CA ILE A 163 -13.95 -3.45 2.95
C ILE A 163 -14.46 -2.07 2.52
N GLU A 164 -13.64 -1.29 1.80
CA GLU A 164 -13.99 0.05 1.32
C GLU A 164 -15.11 0.04 0.26
N GLN A 165 -15.21 -1.03 -0.54
CA GLN A 165 -16.12 -1.12 -1.68
C GLN A 165 -17.37 -1.99 -1.42
N LEU A 166 -17.40 -2.78 -0.33
CA LEU A 166 -18.53 -3.65 -0.03
C LEU A 166 -19.74 -2.86 0.51
N PRO A 167 -20.96 -3.17 0.03
CA PRO A 167 -22.18 -2.71 0.68
C PRO A 167 -22.23 -3.18 2.15
N PRO A 168 -22.75 -2.37 3.09
CA PRO A 168 -22.80 -2.73 4.53
C PRO A 168 -23.49 -4.07 4.83
N ASP A 169 -24.58 -4.38 4.12
CA ASP A 169 -25.32 -5.64 4.30
C ASP A 169 -24.49 -6.85 3.86
N GLU A 170 -23.74 -6.73 2.76
CA GLU A 170 -22.84 -7.79 2.29
C GLU A 170 -21.61 -7.92 3.17
N PHE A 171 -21.06 -6.80 3.65
CA PHE A 171 -19.93 -6.81 4.58
C PHE A 171 -20.30 -7.55 5.87
N SER A 172 -21.39 -7.14 6.52
CA SER A 172 -21.83 -7.71 7.81
C SER A 172 -22.23 -9.18 7.72
N SER A 173 -22.93 -9.57 6.65
CA SER A 173 -23.42 -10.94 6.47
C SER A 173 -22.34 -11.93 6.02
N ASN A 174 -21.24 -11.46 5.42
CA ASN A 174 -20.21 -12.30 4.80
C ASN A 174 -18.79 -12.02 5.35
N LEU A 175 -18.15 -10.92 4.92
CA LEU A 175 -16.73 -10.68 5.21
C LEU A 175 -16.47 -10.47 6.70
N PHE A 176 -17.33 -9.72 7.39
CA PHE A 176 -17.17 -9.43 8.80
C PHE A 176 -17.14 -10.71 9.66
N LYS A 177 -18.03 -11.67 9.39
CA LYS A 177 -18.05 -12.97 10.07
C LYS A 177 -16.78 -13.78 9.83
N LYS A 178 -16.17 -13.65 8.65
CA LYS A 178 -14.90 -14.33 8.32
C LYS A 178 -13.70 -13.68 8.98
N LEU A 179 -13.80 -12.39 9.32
CA LEU A 179 -12.76 -11.63 9.98
C LEU A 179 -12.96 -11.53 11.50
N SER A 180 -14.08 -12.01 12.04
CA SER A 180 -14.47 -11.77 13.43
C SER A 180 -13.38 -12.19 14.41
N ASP A 181 -12.79 -13.37 14.22
CA ASP A 181 -11.79 -13.92 15.13
C ASP A 181 -10.55 -13.02 15.20
N LYS A 182 -10.13 -12.47 14.05
CA LYS A 182 -9.02 -11.54 13.97
C LYS A 182 -9.37 -10.14 14.49
N LEU A 183 -10.62 -9.70 14.32
CA LEU A 183 -11.07 -8.35 14.70
C LEU A 183 -11.54 -8.25 16.16
N THR A 184 -11.84 -9.38 16.81
CA THR A 184 -12.36 -9.45 18.19
C THR A 184 -11.29 -9.83 19.22
N SER A 185 -10.06 -10.12 18.78
CA SER A 185 -8.94 -10.56 19.62
C SER A 185 -8.43 -9.50 20.61
N GLY A 186 -8.95 -8.28 20.55
CA GLY A 186 -8.57 -7.16 21.40
C GLY A 186 -7.14 -6.66 21.16
N TRP A 187 -6.71 -5.71 21.99
CA TRP A 187 -5.43 -5.01 21.78
C TRP A 187 -4.21 -5.91 21.87
N ASP A 188 -4.22 -6.95 22.70
CA ASP A 188 -3.02 -7.75 23.00
C ASP A 188 -2.62 -8.65 21.82
N ALA A 189 -3.61 -9.22 21.14
CA ALA A 189 -3.42 -10.11 20.00
C ALA A 189 -3.51 -9.40 18.64
N LEU A 190 -3.84 -8.09 18.61
CA LEU A 190 -3.90 -7.33 17.36
C LEU A 190 -2.49 -7.15 16.78
N ASP A 191 -2.26 -7.62 15.56
CA ASP A 191 -1.06 -7.37 14.75
C ASP A 191 -1.28 -6.18 13.81
N ALA A 192 -0.25 -5.75 13.07
CA ALA A 192 -0.38 -4.62 12.14
C ALA A 192 -1.36 -4.90 10.99
N ASN A 193 -1.52 -6.16 10.58
CA ASN A 193 -2.51 -6.56 9.59
C ASN A 193 -3.94 -6.48 10.14
N GLY A 194 -4.17 -6.90 11.38
CA GLY A 194 -5.44 -6.73 12.09
C GLY A 194 -5.75 -5.25 12.30
N LEU A 195 -4.75 -4.45 12.65
CA LEU A 195 -4.86 -3.00 12.77
C LEU A 195 -5.31 -2.35 11.46
N LEU A 196 -4.73 -2.73 10.33
CA LEU A 196 -5.17 -2.27 9.01
C LEU A 196 -6.67 -2.56 8.80
N LEU A 197 -7.09 -3.80 9.03
CA LEU A 197 -8.47 -4.23 8.77
C LEU A 197 -9.46 -3.54 9.71
N ILE A 198 -9.18 -3.45 11.02
CA ILE A 198 -10.09 -2.82 11.97
C ILE A 198 -10.23 -1.31 11.71
N LEU A 199 -9.16 -0.63 11.32
CA LEU A 199 -9.21 0.79 10.95
C LEU A 199 -10.05 0.99 9.69
N CYS A 200 -9.89 0.14 8.67
CA CYS A 200 -10.74 0.17 7.47
C CYS A 200 -12.21 -0.07 7.81
N CYS A 201 -12.51 -1.08 8.63
CA CYS A 201 -13.88 -1.36 9.07
C CYS A 201 -14.46 -0.18 9.85
N HIS A 202 -13.69 0.44 10.75
CA HIS A 202 -14.16 1.59 11.53
C HIS A 202 -14.47 2.81 10.64
N GLN A 203 -13.70 3.00 9.56
CA GLN A 203 -13.89 4.11 8.64
C GLN A 203 -15.09 3.90 7.70
N HIS A 204 -15.21 2.70 7.10
CA HIS A 204 -16.16 2.44 6.01
C HIS A 204 -17.41 1.64 6.44
N GLN A 205 -17.35 0.91 7.55
CA GLN A 205 -18.37 -0.05 8.00
C GLN A 205 -18.80 0.23 9.45
N LYS A 206 -19.15 1.49 9.75
CA LYS A 206 -19.40 2.03 11.10
C LYS A 206 -20.46 1.27 11.90
N ASP A 207 -21.44 0.69 11.23
CA ASP A 207 -22.53 -0.05 11.89
C ASP A 207 -22.03 -1.39 12.45
N SER A 208 -21.14 -2.06 11.70
CA SER A 208 -20.53 -3.32 12.14
C SER A 208 -19.45 -3.08 13.20
N VAL A 209 -18.63 -2.03 13.05
CA VAL A 209 -17.60 -1.62 14.04
C VAL A 209 -18.05 -0.36 14.76
N SER A 210 -19.15 -0.53 15.51
CA SER A 210 -19.79 0.55 16.27
C SER A 210 -19.00 0.89 17.55
N ARG A 211 -19.38 1.98 18.22
CA ARG A 211 -18.81 2.31 19.54
C ARG A 211 -19.03 1.20 20.57
N ALA A 212 -20.16 0.50 20.49
CA ALA A 212 -20.44 -0.63 21.37
C ALA A 212 -19.46 -1.77 21.11
N TYR A 213 -19.20 -2.10 19.84
CA TYR A 213 -18.21 -3.08 19.44
C TYR A 213 -16.81 -2.73 19.96
N ILE A 214 -16.36 -1.49 19.75
CA ILE A 214 -15.03 -1.02 20.20
C ILE A 214 -14.93 -1.10 21.72
N LYS A 215 -15.98 -0.70 22.45
CA LYS A 215 -16.00 -0.79 23.91
C LYS A 215 -15.89 -2.24 24.40
N SER A 216 -16.61 -3.17 23.77
CA SER A 216 -16.63 -4.57 24.18
C SER A 216 -15.32 -5.31 23.90
N HIS A 217 -14.67 -5.03 22.76
CA HIS A 217 -13.48 -5.80 22.33
C HIS A 217 -12.14 -5.09 22.57
N TYR A 218 -12.14 -3.77 22.68
CA TYR A 218 -10.93 -2.94 22.83
C TYR A 218 -10.92 -2.10 24.10
N ALA A 219 -11.91 -2.30 24.99
CA ALA A 219 -12.02 -1.62 26.29
C ALA A 219 -11.95 -0.08 26.23
N THR A 220 -12.28 0.51 25.07
CA THR A 220 -12.19 1.95 24.84
C THR A 220 -13.42 2.47 24.10
N LYS A 221 -13.73 3.76 24.24
CA LYS A 221 -14.87 4.38 23.53
C LYS A 221 -14.52 4.75 22.09
N HIS A 222 -13.25 5.01 21.83
CA HIS A 222 -12.74 5.48 20.55
C HIS A 222 -11.51 4.67 20.17
N LEU A 223 -11.49 4.15 18.94
CA LEU A 223 -10.36 3.38 18.43
C LEU A 223 -9.15 4.28 18.22
N ILE A 224 -9.35 5.48 17.67
CA ILE A 224 -8.30 6.50 17.49
C ILE A 224 -8.37 7.52 18.62
N GLY A 225 -7.34 7.55 19.46
CA GLY A 225 -7.18 8.50 20.55
C GLY A 225 -5.93 8.23 21.39
N GLN A 226 -5.51 9.23 22.16
CA GLN A 226 -4.28 9.20 22.97
C GLN A 226 -4.26 8.03 23.96
N ALA A 227 -5.41 7.67 24.52
CA ALA A 227 -5.55 6.54 25.46
C ALA A 227 -5.07 5.20 24.89
N ASN A 228 -4.99 5.05 23.56
CA ASN A 228 -4.59 3.80 22.91
C ASN A 228 -3.14 3.84 22.38
N PHE A 229 -2.38 4.90 22.63
CA PHE A 229 -1.03 5.07 22.07
C PHE A 229 -0.06 3.96 22.46
N GLU A 230 -0.12 3.45 23.69
CA GLU A 230 0.73 2.33 24.10
C GLU A 230 0.42 1.05 23.31
N HIS A 231 -0.84 0.80 22.96
CA HIS A 231 -1.22 -0.33 22.11
C HIS A 231 -0.69 -0.16 20.68
N PHE A 232 -0.82 1.05 20.12
CA PHE A 232 -0.27 1.36 18.80
C PHE A 232 1.26 1.24 18.77
N LYS A 233 1.93 1.75 19.81
CA LYS A 233 3.38 1.63 19.98
C LYS A 233 3.80 0.16 20.02
N ARG A 234 3.12 -0.67 20.81
CA ARG A 234 3.37 -2.12 20.86
C ARG A 234 3.30 -2.75 19.47
N ILE A 235 2.23 -2.48 18.72
CA ILE A 235 2.02 -3.03 17.36
C ILE A 235 3.11 -2.56 16.40
N CYS A 236 3.44 -1.26 16.44
CA CYS A 236 4.50 -0.68 15.63
C CYS A 236 5.84 -1.37 15.91
N LEU A 237 6.24 -1.49 17.18
CA LEU A 237 7.52 -2.09 17.56
C LEU A 237 7.59 -3.59 17.26
N SER A 238 6.52 -4.35 17.48
CA SER A 238 6.49 -5.78 17.14
C SER A 238 6.64 -6.01 15.63
N THR A 239 6.03 -5.15 14.81
CA THR A 239 6.16 -5.20 13.35
C THR A 239 7.61 -4.96 12.90
N ALA A 240 8.32 -4.04 13.56
CA ALA A 240 9.74 -3.80 13.28
C ALA A 240 10.63 -4.98 13.70
N ASP A 241 10.29 -5.69 14.76
CA ASP A 241 11.10 -6.82 15.23
C ASP A 241 10.89 -8.07 14.36
N GLU A 242 9.69 -8.28 13.82
CA GLU A 242 9.40 -9.40 12.92
C GLU A 242 10.01 -9.24 11.51
N SER A 243 10.28 -8.00 11.08
CA SER A 243 10.89 -7.66 9.81
C SER A 243 12.41 -7.74 9.88
N HIS A 244 12.95 -8.96 10.06
CA HIS A 244 14.40 -9.20 10.17
C HIS A 244 15.22 -8.78 8.93
N GLU A 245 14.61 -8.59 7.75
CA GLU A 245 15.32 -8.33 6.49
C GLU A 245 14.71 -7.25 5.56
N THR A 246 13.52 -6.70 5.87
CA THR A 246 12.72 -5.94 4.88
C THR A 246 12.78 -4.41 4.98
N LEU A 247 13.47 -3.83 5.98
CA LEU A 247 13.70 -2.38 6.03
C LEU A 247 14.83 -1.91 5.08
N SER A 248 15.06 -2.64 3.98
CA SER A 248 15.96 -2.24 2.88
C SER A 248 15.44 -1.02 2.09
N GLY A 249 14.33 -0.43 2.49
CA GLY A 249 13.88 0.90 2.10
C GLY A 249 12.89 1.38 3.16
N CYS A 250 12.82 2.69 3.42
CA CYS A 250 11.89 3.31 4.38
C CYS A 250 10.40 3.10 4.00
N ARG A 251 9.91 1.87 3.82
CA ARG A 251 8.51 1.57 3.55
C ARG A 251 7.86 1.12 4.85
N LEU A 252 6.78 1.80 5.21
CA LEU A 252 5.97 1.45 6.36
C LEU A 252 5.11 0.24 6.04
N HIS A 253 4.80 -0.53 7.08
CA HIS A 253 3.76 -1.54 6.96
C HIS A 253 2.42 -0.85 6.68
N PRO A 254 1.56 -1.35 5.77
CA PRO A 254 0.31 -0.70 5.39
C PRO A 254 -0.64 -0.40 6.56
N GLY A 255 -0.66 -1.26 7.59
CA GLY A 255 -1.41 -1.00 8.82
C GLY A 255 -0.90 0.19 9.64
N ILE A 256 0.41 0.45 9.61
CA ILE A 256 1.02 1.62 10.26
C ILE A 256 0.73 2.88 9.43
N GLU A 257 0.83 2.80 8.10
CA GLU A 257 0.43 3.92 7.22
C GLU A 257 -1.04 4.31 7.48
N ARG A 258 -1.94 3.31 7.52
CA ARG A 258 -3.35 3.54 7.81
C ARG A 258 -3.59 4.15 9.19
N LEU A 259 -2.80 3.77 10.19
CA LEU A 259 -2.86 4.37 11.52
C LEU A 259 -2.49 5.86 11.45
N LEU A 260 -1.39 6.21 10.78
CA LEU A 260 -0.96 7.61 10.62
C LEU A 260 -2.01 8.43 9.87
N ASP A 261 -2.58 7.89 8.79
CA ASP A 261 -3.71 8.50 8.08
C ASP A 261 -4.93 8.71 8.98
N SER A 262 -5.25 7.73 9.82
CA SER A 262 -6.41 7.80 10.73
C SER A 262 -6.19 8.82 11.86
N LEU A 263 -4.96 8.94 12.36
CA LEU A 263 -4.57 9.96 13.33
C LEU A 263 -4.68 11.35 12.72
N LEU A 264 -4.10 11.55 11.52
CA LEU A 264 -4.17 12.81 10.79
C LEU A 264 -5.62 13.23 10.49
N ALA A 265 -6.43 12.30 9.99
CA ALA A 265 -7.85 12.55 9.70
C ALA A 265 -8.66 12.87 10.97
N LYS A 266 -8.20 12.43 12.14
CA LYS A 266 -8.84 12.74 13.42
C LYS A 266 -8.44 14.10 13.96
N SER A 267 -7.14 14.40 13.98
CA SER A 267 -6.58 15.69 14.35
C SER A 267 -5.07 15.69 14.10
N GLN A 268 -4.56 16.81 13.56
CA GLN A 268 -3.13 17.02 13.42
C GLN A 268 -2.39 16.96 14.78
N SER A 269 -2.95 17.51 15.86
CA SER A 269 -2.29 17.49 17.17
C SER A 269 -2.10 16.06 17.67
N LEU A 270 -3.09 15.19 17.42
CA LEU A 270 -3.04 13.79 17.80
C LEU A 270 -1.95 13.03 17.03
N LEU A 271 -1.77 13.31 15.74
CA LEU A 271 -0.65 12.76 14.97
C LEU A 271 0.70 13.23 15.54
N SER A 272 0.84 14.52 15.83
CA SER A 272 2.06 15.09 16.40
C SER A 272 2.41 14.46 17.76
N GLU A 273 1.44 14.33 18.66
CA GLU A 273 1.63 13.68 19.96
C GLU A 273 2.04 12.21 19.80
N PHE A 274 1.43 11.48 18.86
CA PHE A 274 1.79 10.11 18.57
C PHE A 274 3.21 9.99 18.00
N ALA A 275 3.56 10.87 17.05
CA ALA A 275 4.90 10.93 16.47
C ALA A 275 5.97 11.18 17.54
N SER A 276 5.71 12.10 18.47
CA SER A 276 6.58 12.36 19.63
C SER A 276 6.70 11.15 20.56
N THR A 277 5.60 10.48 20.86
CA THR A 277 5.56 9.35 21.80
C THR A 277 6.18 8.07 21.24
N VAL A 278 6.07 7.86 19.92
CA VAL A 278 6.45 6.60 19.27
C VAL A 278 7.60 6.79 18.31
N ALA A 279 7.44 7.57 17.24
CA ALA A 279 8.47 7.68 16.20
C ALA A 279 9.76 8.28 16.76
N ILE A 280 9.65 9.41 17.45
CA ILE A 280 10.75 10.16 18.05
C ILE A 280 11.39 9.36 19.18
N ALA A 281 10.60 8.87 20.14
CA ALA A 281 11.11 8.07 21.24
C ALA A 281 11.86 6.81 20.76
N THR A 282 11.41 6.19 19.68
CA THR A 282 12.05 4.99 19.12
C THR A 282 13.39 5.31 18.46
N VAL A 283 13.50 6.47 17.80
CA VAL A 283 14.72 6.95 17.16
C VAL A 283 15.74 7.43 18.18
N ALA A 284 15.29 8.18 19.20
CA ALA A 284 16.13 8.78 20.24
C ALA A 284 16.57 7.78 21.33
N ASN A 285 15.92 6.62 21.45
CA ASN A 285 16.33 5.61 22.42
C ASN A 285 17.58 4.85 21.93
N VAL A 286 18.69 5.03 22.65
CA VAL A 286 19.99 4.38 22.37
C VAL A 286 19.86 2.86 22.31
N GLU A 287 19.11 2.27 23.22
CA GLU A 287 18.94 0.81 23.36
C GLU A 287 17.97 0.21 22.33
N SER A 288 17.31 1.04 21.53
CA SER A 288 16.37 0.59 20.51
C SER A 288 17.09 -0.19 19.41
N SER A 289 16.47 -1.29 18.97
CA SER A 289 16.99 -2.10 17.87
C SER A 289 17.09 -1.28 16.59
N ALA A 290 17.98 -1.70 15.70
CA ALA A 290 18.15 -1.04 14.43
C ALA A 290 16.82 -1.03 13.63
N SER A 291 16.08 -2.13 13.57
CA SER A 291 14.79 -2.18 12.86
C SER A 291 13.76 -1.19 13.42
N ARG A 292 13.70 -1.05 14.75
CA ARG A 292 12.82 -0.07 15.41
C ARG A 292 13.20 1.38 15.07
N LYS A 293 14.49 1.73 15.05
CA LYS A 293 14.95 3.07 14.61
C LYS A 293 14.56 3.36 13.15
N ALA A 294 14.69 2.37 12.27
CA ALA A 294 14.31 2.51 10.86
C ALA A 294 12.79 2.66 10.68
N LEU A 295 11.97 1.99 11.49
CA LEU A 295 10.53 2.23 11.56
C LEU A 295 10.23 3.68 11.96
N GLY A 296 10.86 4.20 13.02
CA GLY A 296 10.65 5.58 13.46
C GLY A 296 11.00 6.60 12.38
N LEU A 297 12.11 6.39 11.67
CA LEU A 297 12.47 7.21 10.49
C LEU A 297 11.45 7.10 9.35
N ALA A 298 10.93 5.90 9.07
CA ALA A 298 9.92 5.72 8.05
C ALA A 298 8.60 6.44 8.41
N MET A 299 8.22 6.46 9.69
CA MET A 299 7.06 7.23 10.17
C MET A 299 7.28 8.73 9.97
N LEU A 300 8.46 9.25 10.34
CA LEU A 300 8.80 10.66 10.13
C LEU A 300 8.86 11.03 8.64
N SER A 301 9.39 10.14 7.79
CA SER A 301 9.38 10.31 6.33
C SER A 301 7.95 10.38 5.80
N TRP A 302 7.05 9.53 6.28
CA TRP A 302 5.65 9.57 5.86
C TRP A 302 4.99 10.90 6.22
N ILE A 303 5.23 11.42 7.43
CA ILE A 303 4.69 12.73 7.87
C ILE A 303 5.26 13.85 7.00
N ALA A 304 6.57 13.80 6.68
CA ALA A 304 7.21 14.78 5.80
C ALA A 304 6.72 14.68 4.34
N ASP A 305 6.39 13.48 3.87
CA ASP A 305 5.91 13.22 2.51
C ASP A 305 4.42 13.58 2.33
N CYS A 306 3.66 13.75 3.42
CA CYS A 306 2.26 14.15 3.38
C CYS A 306 2.08 15.53 2.74
N PRO A 307 1.13 15.71 1.79
CA PRO A 307 0.86 17.00 1.17
C PRO A 307 0.50 18.06 2.21
N ALA A 308 1.07 19.27 2.06
CA ALA A 308 0.83 20.39 2.99
C ALA A 308 -0.66 20.73 3.14
N GLU A 309 -1.45 20.54 2.08
CA GLU A 309 -2.91 20.74 2.05
C GLU A 309 -3.68 19.84 3.03
N ARG A 310 -3.09 18.73 3.48
CA ARG A 310 -3.70 17.83 4.48
C ARG A 310 -3.51 18.32 5.91
N PHE A 311 -2.72 19.37 6.13
CA PHE A 311 -2.42 19.91 7.44
C PHE A 311 -3.04 21.31 7.61
N GLU A 312 -3.55 21.59 8.80
CA GLU A 312 -4.01 22.94 9.17
C GLU A 312 -2.82 23.88 9.41
N SER A 313 -1.69 23.34 9.86
CA SER A 313 -0.37 23.98 9.99
C SER A 313 0.73 22.93 9.80
N LYS A 314 1.99 23.23 9.42
CA LYS A 314 3.01 22.17 9.41
C LYS A 314 3.25 21.64 10.85
N PRO A 315 3.38 20.32 11.07
CA PRO A 315 3.55 19.79 12.42
C PRO A 315 4.94 20.11 13.00
N ASP A 316 4.97 20.86 14.10
CA ASP A 316 6.19 21.29 14.82
C ASP A 316 7.05 20.11 15.32
N CYS A 317 6.45 18.92 15.48
CA CYS A 317 7.15 17.75 15.99
C CYS A 317 8.30 17.27 15.08
N LEU A 318 8.24 17.55 13.77
CA LEU A 318 9.32 17.21 12.84
C LEU A 318 10.55 18.09 13.07
N THR A 319 10.33 19.39 13.31
CA THR A 319 11.39 20.36 13.54
C THR A 319 12.01 20.20 14.93
N ASP A 320 11.21 19.99 15.97
CA ASP A 320 11.71 19.94 17.35
C ASP A 320 12.56 18.70 17.64
N CYS A 321 12.17 17.53 17.12
CA CYS A 321 12.94 16.32 17.36
C CYS A 321 14.22 16.25 16.52
N LEU A 322 14.14 16.62 15.24
CA LEU A 322 15.30 16.56 14.35
C LEU A 322 16.26 17.75 14.58
N ALA A 323 15.83 18.78 15.31
CA ALA A 323 16.72 19.82 15.80
C ALA A 323 17.65 19.33 16.93
N SER A 324 17.37 18.20 17.60
CA SER A 324 18.23 17.68 18.66
C SER A 324 19.54 17.10 18.10
N ASP A 325 20.66 17.73 18.45
CA ASP A 325 22.01 17.28 18.05
C ASP A 325 22.33 15.87 18.60
N GLU A 326 21.80 15.53 19.78
CA GLU A 326 21.97 14.21 20.38
C GLU A 326 21.32 13.12 19.53
N VAL A 327 20.06 13.33 19.14
CA VAL A 327 19.30 12.40 18.29
C VAL A 327 19.98 12.23 16.93
N CYS A 328 20.42 13.33 16.31
CA CYS A 328 21.15 13.29 15.05
C CYS A 328 22.51 12.58 15.17
N ARG A 329 23.24 12.77 16.28
CA ARG A 329 24.51 12.07 16.53
C ARG A 329 24.33 10.57 16.71
N GLN A 330 23.29 10.16 17.44
CA GLN A 330 22.96 8.75 17.65
C GLN A 330 22.49 8.07 16.36
N LEU A 331 21.69 8.76 15.54
CA LEU A 331 21.30 8.28 14.22
C LEU A 331 22.52 8.02 13.32
N ARG A 332 23.54 8.90 13.38
CA ARG A 332 24.80 8.78 12.62
C ARG A 332 25.74 7.70 13.16
N SER A 333 25.75 7.44 14.48
CA SER A 333 26.67 6.49 15.11
C SER A 333 26.33 5.02 14.84
N HIS A 334 25.09 4.72 14.45
CA HIS A 334 24.68 3.36 14.05
C HIS A 334 25.10 3.04 12.60
N ALA A 335 26.38 2.68 12.47
CA ALA A 335 27.09 1.92 11.43
C ALA A 335 26.50 1.83 10.01
N SER A 336 27.25 2.44 9.06
CA SER A 336 27.52 2.13 7.64
C SER A 336 26.38 1.68 6.70
N SER A 337 25.50 0.77 7.10
CA SER A 337 24.41 0.21 6.28
C SER A 337 23.24 1.18 6.01
N ARG A 338 23.25 2.37 6.64
CA ARG A 338 22.07 3.28 6.68
C ARG A 338 22.37 4.73 6.38
N LYS A 339 23.59 5.05 5.94
CA LYS A 339 23.87 6.34 5.30
C LYS A 339 22.86 6.61 4.20
N SER A 340 22.48 5.60 3.41
CA SER A 340 21.46 5.71 2.37
C SER A 340 20.06 6.06 2.87
N LEU A 341 19.62 5.56 4.05
CA LEU A 341 18.29 5.86 4.60
C LEU A 341 18.23 7.27 5.18
N LEU A 342 19.25 7.66 5.96
CA LEU A 342 19.37 9.02 6.49
C LEU A 342 19.54 10.03 5.36
N HIS A 343 20.34 9.68 4.35
CA HIS A 343 20.53 10.50 3.16
C HIS A 343 19.26 10.59 2.33
N SER A 344 18.55 9.48 2.06
CA SER A 344 17.27 9.52 1.36
C SER A 344 16.23 10.36 2.11
N PHE A 345 16.17 10.27 3.44
CA PHE A 345 15.30 11.10 4.26
C PHE A 345 15.68 12.58 4.21
N ALA A 346 16.98 12.91 4.33
CA ALA A 346 17.47 14.27 4.20
C ALA A 346 17.21 14.86 2.81
N CYS A 347 17.50 14.12 1.73
CA CYS A 347 17.19 14.53 0.36
C CYS A 347 15.69 14.73 0.14
N ARG A 348 14.83 13.90 0.73
CA ARG A 348 13.36 14.11 0.66
C ARG A 348 12.94 15.38 1.38
N LEU A 349 13.40 15.59 2.61
CA LEU A 349 13.14 16.83 3.36
C LEU A 349 13.53 18.09 2.56
N LEU A 350 14.67 18.04 1.87
CA LEU A 350 15.20 19.15 1.07
C LEU A 350 14.44 19.30 -0.26
N SER A 351 14.11 18.20 -0.95
CA SER A 351 13.36 18.23 -2.22
C SER A 351 11.96 18.86 -2.09
N LYS A 352 11.35 18.79 -0.91
CA LYS A 352 10.04 19.40 -0.61
C LYS A 352 10.10 20.90 -0.33
N GLN A 353 11.30 21.49 -0.23
CA GLN A 353 11.50 22.94 -0.21
C GLN A 353 11.14 23.62 -1.54
N LEU A 354 11.06 22.85 -2.63
CA LEU A 354 10.76 23.37 -3.96
C LEU A 354 9.26 23.60 -4.22
N LEU A 355 8.38 23.38 -3.23
CA LEU A 355 6.96 23.66 -3.36
C LEU A 355 6.63 25.09 -2.87
N PRO A 356 6.10 25.97 -3.74
CA PRO A 356 5.86 27.36 -3.40
C PRO A 356 4.75 27.51 -2.35
N GLY A 357 5.01 28.26 -1.27
CA GLY A 357 4.00 28.66 -0.29
C GLY A 357 4.31 28.37 1.18
N SER A 358 5.40 27.68 1.53
CA SER A 358 5.77 27.47 2.95
C SER A 358 6.79 28.51 3.43
N ALA A 359 6.30 29.57 4.07
CA ALA A 359 7.13 30.57 4.74
C ALA A 359 7.68 30.13 6.12
N SER A 360 7.40 28.89 6.56
CA SER A 360 8.02 28.35 7.78
C SER A 360 9.43 27.83 7.50
N ASP A 361 10.38 28.68 7.85
CA ASP A 361 11.80 28.46 8.14
C ASP A 361 12.53 27.43 7.27
N GLU A 362 12.80 27.85 6.04
CA GLU A 362 13.85 27.32 5.15
C GLU A 362 15.16 27.02 5.93
N SER A 363 15.49 27.85 6.91
CA SER A 363 16.65 27.71 7.80
C SER A 363 16.63 26.44 8.66
N VAL A 364 15.46 26.02 9.16
CA VAL A 364 15.33 24.92 10.13
C VAL A 364 15.39 23.56 9.43
N LEU A 365 14.72 23.39 8.29
CA LEU A 365 14.78 22.13 7.52
C LEU A 365 16.18 21.89 6.94
N ILE A 366 16.87 22.95 6.49
CA ILE A 366 18.28 22.86 6.08
C ILE A 366 19.17 22.52 7.27
N ALA A 367 18.99 23.18 8.42
CA ALA A 367 19.75 22.88 9.63
C ALA A 367 19.55 21.43 10.08
N VAL A 368 18.32 20.93 10.05
CA VAL A 368 17.97 19.52 10.33
C VAL A 368 18.66 18.58 9.36
N ALA A 369 18.58 18.83 8.05
CA ALA A 369 19.21 17.95 7.06
C ALA A 369 20.74 17.96 7.16
N LYS A 370 21.36 19.13 7.40
CA LYS A 370 22.79 19.27 7.69
C LYS A 370 23.20 18.50 8.95
N ARG A 371 22.42 18.62 10.03
CA ARG A 371 22.64 17.86 11.28
C ARG A 371 22.50 16.35 11.05
N LEU A 372 21.52 15.90 10.27
CA LEU A 372 21.32 14.48 9.96
C LEU A 372 22.47 13.91 9.12
N LEU A 373 22.97 14.66 8.15
CA LEU A 373 24.06 14.24 7.26
C LEU A 373 25.45 14.41 7.87
N GLY A 374 25.60 15.30 8.86
CA GLY A 374 26.87 15.53 9.56
C GLY A 374 27.97 16.17 8.71
N CYS A 375 27.61 16.80 7.60
CA CYS A 375 28.55 17.44 6.69
C CYS A 375 27.97 18.78 6.20
N ASP A 376 28.64 19.89 6.57
CA ASP A 376 28.42 21.19 5.93
C ASP A 376 28.91 21.19 4.47
N CYS A 377 29.88 20.33 4.14
CA CYS A 377 30.52 20.21 2.83
C CYS A 377 29.72 19.46 1.76
N LEU A 378 28.58 18.87 2.12
CA LEU A 378 27.67 18.26 1.15
C LEU A 378 26.63 19.24 0.63
N PHE A 379 26.67 20.52 1.00
CA PHE A 379 25.70 21.53 0.58
C PHE A 379 26.38 22.71 -0.12
N ASP A 380 25.93 23.03 -1.34
CA ASP A 380 26.35 24.21 -2.09
C ASP A 380 25.08 25.05 -2.40
N ASP A 381 25.08 26.32 -2.01
CA ASP A 381 23.89 27.20 -1.99
C ASP A 381 22.66 26.63 -1.24
N GLY A 382 22.87 25.85 -0.18
CA GLY A 382 21.77 25.33 0.66
C GLY A 382 21.12 24.03 0.14
N LEU A 383 21.54 23.50 -1.01
CA LEU A 383 21.09 22.22 -1.54
C LEU A 383 22.21 21.17 -1.47
N PRO A 384 21.89 19.88 -1.28
CA PRO A 384 22.91 18.86 -1.21
C PRO A 384 23.52 18.63 -2.61
N VAL A 385 24.84 18.51 -2.69
CA VAL A 385 25.65 18.44 -3.92
C VAL A 385 25.23 17.27 -4.84
N GLU A 386 24.64 16.21 -4.28
CA GLU A 386 24.11 15.06 -5.02
C GLU A 386 22.66 15.24 -5.52
N CYS A 387 21.98 16.33 -5.17
CA CYS A 387 20.62 16.67 -5.65
C CYS A 387 20.58 17.80 -6.69
N ARG A 388 21.74 18.34 -7.10
CA ARG A 388 21.88 19.07 -8.37
C ARG A 388 22.05 18.05 -9.50
#